data_AF-A0A0S8AF41-F1
#
_entry.id   AF-A0A0S8AF41-F1
#
_cell.length_a   1.000
_cell.length_b   1.000
_cell.length_c   1.000
_cell.angle_alpha   90.00
_cell.angle_beta   90.00
_cell.angle_gamma   90.00
#
_symmetry.space_group_name_H-M   'P 1'
#
loop_
_entity.id
_entity.type
_entity.pdbx_description
1 polymer ?
#
loop_
_entity_poly.entity_id
_entity_poly.type
_entity_poly.pdbx_seq_one_letter_code
_entity_poly.pdbx_strand_id
1 'polypeptide(L)'
;MLNANAPVAVSTLASVKLEEKLAKLSPAGLCIVGKTETENIGIDKIIKNVVSNGAISHIILAGKDTEGHQSGKTLLALWKNGVDKSMRVIGSNGRRPILKNVSLTEVNKFRKQVRISDMIGCENIRTLAKKIKELAPDAVMEECAPSCGCHEPAVIAQPVMLAVKAPVTSACGCGDVCNDTGSKTRQKRPSAPPRVRAKKHGRNVKLDRAGYFVILPSRKNGTILVEHYSYENKLLRNIEGTSGRDIYFTIIDNKWVSELSHAAYLGKELARAELSLKKGFKFVQDGA
;
A
#
# COMPACT_ATOMS: atom_id res chain seq x y z
N MET A 1 11.18 -2.99 14.57
CA MET A 1 10.15 -3.24 13.54
C MET A 1 8.81 -3.29 14.25
N LEU A 2 7.76 -2.74 13.65
CA LEU A 2 6.42 -2.78 14.26
C LEU A 2 5.89 -4.23 14.28
N ASN A 3 5.13 -4.58 15.31
CA ASN A 3 4.63 -5.94 15.51
C ASN A 3 3.20 -6.06 15.00
N ALA A 4 2.97 -6.85 13.96
CA ALA A 4 1.66 -7.03 13.33
C ALA A 4 0.59 -7.65 14.26
N ASN A 5 1.02 -8.35 15.33
CA ASN A 5 0.12 -8.98 16.31
C ASN A 5 -0.14 -8.09 17.53
N ALA A 6 0.34 -6.85 17.52
CA ALA A 6 0.13 -5.96 18.66
C ALA A 6 -1.29 -5.36 18.65
N PRO A 7 -1.86 -5.00 19.82
CA PRO A 7 -3.26 -4.59 19.88
C PRO A 7 -3.51 -3.11 19.56
N VAL A 8 -2.47 -2.26 19.58
CA VAL A 8 -2.64 -0.80 19.52
C VAL A 8 -2.28 -0.24 18.15
N ALA A 9 -3.22 0.45 17.52
CA ALA A 9 -3.00 1.34 16.39
C ALA A 9 -2.97 2.81 16.82
N VAL A 10 -2.17 3.64 16.15
CA VAL A 10 -2.07 5.07 16.45
C VAL A 10 -2.32 5.88 15.17
N SER A 11 -3.32 6.76 15.21
CA SER A 11 -3.51 7.79 14.19
C SER A 11 -2.91 9.10 14.69
N THR A 12 -1.92 9.64 13.99
CA THR A 12 -1.25 10.90 14.35
C THR A 12 -1.90 12.13 13.72
N LEU A 13 -3.08 11.96 13.11
CA LEU A 13 -3.85 13.02 12.44
C LEU A 13 -2.97 13.82 11.46
N ALA A 14 -2.91 15.15 11.57
CA ALA A 14 -2.08 16.01 10.72
C ALA A 14 -0.60 16.12 11.18
N SER A 15 -0.23 15.51 12.32
CA SER A 15 1.12 15.64 12.90
C SER A 15 2.12 14.66 12.27
N VAL A 16 2.66 15.00 11.09
CA VAL A 16 3.62 14.16 10.33
C VAL A 16 4.88 13.81 11.15
N LYS A 17 5.44 14.77 11.88
CA LYS A 17 6.65 14.56 12.71
C LYS A 17 6.42 13.56 13.84
N LEU A 18 5.17 13.39 14.29
CA LEU A 18 4.83 12.47 15.36
C LEU A 18 4.84 11.01 14.88
N GLU A 19 4.33 10.78 13.66
CA GLU A 19 4.37 9.48 12.98
C GLU A 19 5.80 8.94 12.91
N GLU A 20 6.71 9.74 12.37
CA GLU A 20 8.11 9.34 12.18
C GLU A 20 8.79 8.99 13.50
N LYS A 21 8.52 9.76 14.56
CA LYS A 21 9.13 9.55 15.87
C LYS A 21 8.58 8.29 16.55
N LEU A 22 7.28 8.04 16.48
CA LEU A 22 6.66 6.83 17.03
C LEU A 22 7.07 5.58 16.25
N ALA A 23 7.16 5.66 14.92
CA ALA A 23 7.64 4.56 14.09
C ALA A 23 9.10 4.20 14.40
N LYS A 24 9.96 5.20 14.65
CA LYS A 24 11.36 4.99 15.07
C LYS A 24 11.47 4.41 16.49
N LEU A 25 10.67 4.92 17.43
CA LEU A 25 10.66 4.44 18.82
C LEU A 25 10.12 3.01 18.92
N SER A 26 9.13 2.66 18.10
CA SER A 26 8.51 1.33 18.04
C SER A 26 8.15 0.79 19.44
N PRO A 27 7.35 1.51 20.25
CA PRO A 27 6.99 1.05 21.59
C PRO A 27 6.28 -0.30 21.57
N ALA A 28 6.57 -1.13 22.57
CA ALA A 28 5.90 -2.42 22.73
C ALA A 28 4.38 -2.23 22.80
N GLY A 29 3.63 -3.02 22.02
CA GLY A 29 2.17 -2.88 21.86
C GLY A 29 1.73 -2.13 20.61
N LEU A 30 2.63 -1.44 19.90
CA LEU A 30 2.29 -0.71 18.67
C LEU A 30 2.29 -1.63 17.43
N CYS A 31 1.12 -1.72 16.79
CA CYS A 31 0.91 -2.48 15.56
C CYS A 31 1.14 -1.63 14.32
N ILE A 32 0.47 -0.48 14.26
CA ILE A 32 0.49 0.41 13.11
C ILE A 32 0.42 1.85 13.59
N VAL A 33 1.18 2.72 12.94
CA VAL A 33 1.11 4.16 13.14
C VAL A 33 1.01 4.83 11.77
N GLY A 34 0.17 5.85 11.66
CA GLY A 34 0.04 6.61 10.42
C GLY A 34 -0.71 7.91 10.60
N LYS A 35 -0.45 8.87 9.72
CA LYS A 35 -1.23 10.09 9.62
C LYS A 35 -2.63 9.83 9.04
N THR A 36 -3.58 10.67 9.44
CA THR A 36 -4.95 10.67 8.89
C THR A 36 -5.37 12.11 8.70
N GLU A 37 -5.40 12.58 7.46
CA GLU A 37 -5.65 13.99 7.17
C GLU A 37 -7.11 14.24 6.77
N THR A 38 -7.71 13.31 6.02
CA THR A 38 -9.05 13.44 5.45
C THR A 38 -10.09 12.63 6.24
N GLU A 39 -11.26 13.21 6.42
CA GLU A 39 -12.45 12.69 7.09
C GLU A 39 -13.26 11.66 6.29
N ASN A 40 -12.84 11.34 5.07
CA ASN A 40 -13.47 10.36 4.18
C ASN A 40 -12.50 9.22 3.81
N ILE A 41 -11.66 9.40 2.80
CA ILE A 41 -10.75 8.37 2.26
C ILE A 41 -9.75 7.89 3.32
N GLY A 42 -9.28 8.81 4.16
CA GLY A 42 -8.41 8.47 5.30
C GLY A 42 -9.10 7.53 6.29
N ILE A 43 -10.35 7.84 6.65
CA ILE A 43 -11.16 7.00 7.54
C ILE A 43 -11.50 5.65 6.89
N ASP A 44 -11.84 5.63 5.59
CA ASP A 44 -12.05 4.39 4.83
C ASP A 44 -10.85 3.45 4.97
N LYS A 45 -9.63 3.99 4.82
CA LYS A 45 -8.38 3.21 4.94
C LYS A 45 -8.15 2.70 6.36
N ILE A 46 -8.44 3.49 7.40
CA ILE A 46 -8.34 3.04 8.79
C ILE A 46 -9.26 1.85 9.03
N ILE A 47 -10.54 1.98 8.64
CA ILE A 47 -11.55 0.94 8.86
C ILE A 47 -11.10 -0.37 8.21
N LYS A 48 -10.69 -0.33 6.94
CA LYS A 48 -10.25 -1.53 6.22
C LYS A 48 -9.04 -2.19 6.85
N ASN A 49 -8.02 -1.40 7.20
CA ASN A 49 -6.81 -1.93 7.79
C ASN A 49 -7.08 -2.57 9.16
N VAL A 50 -7.91 -1.93 9.99
CA VAL A 50 -8.27 -2.43 11.31
C VAL A 50 -9.14 -3.69 11.21
N VAL A 51 -10.19 -3.67 10.40
CA VAL A 51 -11.10 -4.81 10.23
C VAL A 51 -10.39 -6.03 9.62
N SER A 52 -9.34 -5.81 8.83
CA SER A 52 -8.51 -6.87 8.26
C SER A 52 -7.56 -7.53 9.26
N ASN A 53 -7.27 -6.87 10.39
CA ASN A 53 -6.38 -7.38 11.42
C ASN A 53 -7.09 -7.45 12.78
N GLY A 54 -7.55 -8.66 13.14
CA GLY A 54 -8.26 -8.91 14.40
C GLY A 54 -7.42 -8.67 15.66
N ALA A 55 -6.09 -8.58 15.55
CA ALA A 55 -5.24 -8.24 16.69
C ALA A 55 -5.48 -6.79 17.16
N ILE A 56 -5.82 -5.87 16.24
CA ILE A 56 -6.01 -4.46 16.59
C ILE A 56 -7.35 -4.28 17.31
N SER A 57 -7.26 -4.00 18.61
CA SER A 57 -8.40 -3.76 19.51
C SER A 57 -8.42 -2.33 20.08
N HIS A 58 -7.34 -1.56 19.92
CA HIS A 58 -7.26 -0.19 20.41
C HIS A 58 -6.78 0.78 19.33
N ILE A 59 -7.39 1.95 19.25
CA ILE A 59 -6.93 3.06 18.43
C ILE A 59 -6.69 4.29 19.30
N ILE A 60 -5.49 4.85 19.26
CA ILE A 60 -5.19 6.15 19.87
C ILE A 60 -5.26 7.22 18.79
N LEU A 61 -6.05 8.27 19.01
CA LEU A 61 -6.07 9.45 18.16
C LEU A 61 -5.22 10.52 18.81
N ALA A 62 -4.08 10.85 18.21
CA ALA A 62 -3.11 11.77 18.76
C ALA A 62 -2.66 12.79 17.71
N GLY A 63 -2.05 13.88 18.16
CA GLY A 63 -1.62 14.96 17.28
C GLY A 63 -2.71 15.96 16.94
N LYS A 64 -2.40 16.87 16.02
CA LYS A 64 -3.28 17.98 15.64
C LYS A 64 -4.33 17.49 14.67
N ASP A 65 -5.59 17.82 14.95
CA ASP A 65 -6.66 17.55 13.99
C ASP A 65 -6.57 18.52 12.82
N THR A 66 -6.91 18.05 11.62
CA THR A 66 -6.84 18.83 10.39
C THR A 66 -7.93 19.89 10.39
N GLU A 67 -7.58 21.15 10.13
CA GLU A 67 -8.59 22.21 9.99
C GLU A 67 -9.54 21.94 8.82
N GLY A 68 -10.83 22.21 9.02
CA GLY A 68 -11.89 21.93 8.07
C GLY A 68 -12.26 20.45 7.94
N HIS A 69 -11.29 19.55 7.76
CA HIS A 69 -11.57 18.11 7.65
C HIS A 69 -11.99 17.52 9.00
N GLN A 70 -11.31 17.89 10.10
CA GLN A 70 -11.57 17.38 11.45
C GLN A 70 -11.65 15.85 11.49
N SER A 71 -10.67 15.21 10.87
CA SER A 71 -10.58 13.76 10.69
C SER A 71 -10.62 12.99 12.01
N GLY A 72 -9.98 13.49 13.08
CA GLY A 72 -9.97 12.86 14.39
C GLY A 72 -11.35 12.92 15.05
N LYS A 73 -11.97 14.11 15.07
CA LYS A 73 -13.34 14.27 15.55
C LYS A 73 -14.35 13.46 14.75
N THR A 74 -14.16 13.36 13.43
CA THR A 74 -15.01 12.54 12.56
C THR A 74 -14.89 11.07 12.90
N LEU A 75 -13.68 10.56 13.13
CA LEU A 75 -13.47 9.17 13.49
C LEU A 75 -14.06 8.84 14.87
N LEU A 76 -13.99 9.77 15.83
CA LEU A 76 -14.69 9.65 17.12
C LEU A 76 -16.21 9.60 16.94
N ALA A 77 -16.77 10.47 16.11
CA ALA A 77 -18.20 10.49 15.81
C ALA A 77 -18.65 9.19 15.12
N LEU A 78 -17.86 8.69 14.17
CA LEU A 78 -18.11 7.40 13.52
C LEU A 78 -18.13 6.25 14.53
N TRP A 79 -17.15 6.20 15.44
CA TRP A 79 -17.08 5.15 16.43
C TRP A 79 -18.30 5.16 17.36
N LYS A 80 -18.70 6.35 17.84
CA LYS A 80 -19.85 6.51 18.75
C LYS A 80 -21.18 6.28 18.05
N ASN A 81 -21.41 6.92 16.91
CA ASN A 81 -22.74 7.08 16.31
C ASN A 81 -22.94 6.26 15.04
N GLY A 82 -21.87 5.82 14.38
CA GLY A 82 -21.94 5.15 13.09
C GLY A 82 -22.22 6.10 11.92
N VAL A 83 -22.90 5.57 10.90
CA VAL A 83 -23.23 6.29 9.66
C VAL A 83 -24.74 6.23 9.40
N ASP A 84 -25.25 7.21 8.65
CA ASP A 84 -26.62 7.22 8.16
C ASP A 84 -26.80 6.37 6.89
N LYS A 85 -28.02 6.39 6.32
CA LYS A 85 -28.37 5.65 5.09
C LYS A 85 -27.54 6.06 3.86
N SER A 86 -26.96 7.26 3.87
CA SER A 86 -26.10 7.79 2.79
C SER A 86 -24.61 7.53 3.03
N MET A 87 -24.27 6.73 4.05
CA MET A 87 -22.90 6.51 4.53
C MET A 87 -22.22 7.78 5.07
N ARG A 88 -22.99 8.79 5.48
CA ARG A 88 -22.47 9.98 6.13
C ARG A 88 -22.27 9.73 7.63
N VAL A 89 -21.13 10.15 8.17
CA VAL A 89 -20.82 9.99 9.60
C VAL A 89 -21.73 10.88 10.44
N ILE A 90 -22.46 10.27 11.36
CA ILE A 90 -23.44 10.96 12.20
C ILE A 90 -22.71 11.77 13.29
N GLY A 91 -22.95 13.07 13.34
CA GLY A 91 -22.34 13.99 14.31
C GLY A 91 -20.91 14.43 13.96
N SER A 92 -20.46 14.21 12.72
CA SER A 92 -19.21 14.78 12.24
C SER A 92 -19.40 16.22 11.75
N ASN A 93 -18.45 17.09 12.13
CA ASN A 93 -18.33 18.47 11.69
C ASN A 93 -17.35 18.64 10.51
N GLY A 94 -16.83 17.54 9.95
CA GLY A 94 -15.97 17.58 8.79
C GLY A 94 -16.69 18.11 7.55
N ARG A 95 -15.95 18.65 6.58
CA ARG A 95 -16.52 19.24 5.35
C ARG A 95 -17.31 18.20 4.54
N ARG A 96 -16.77 17.00 4.36
CA ARG A 96 -17.35 15.90 3.55
C ARG A 96 -17.19 14.53 4.23
N PRO A 97 -17.89 14.27 5.34
CA PRO A 97 -17.73 13.05 6.13
C PRO A 97 -18.61 11.92 5.56
N ILE A 98 -18.38 11.56 4.31
CA ILE A 98 -19.13 10.49 3.61
C ILE A 98 -18.15 9.39 3.24
N LEU A 99 -18.44 8.17 3.71
CA LEU A 99 -17.60 6.99 3.49
C LEU A 99 -18.10 6.23 2.25
N LYS A 100 -17.31 6.26 1.17
CA LYS A 100 -17.72 5.67 -0.13
C LYS A 100 -17.11 4.31 -0.40
N ASN A 101 -16.04 3.96 0.31
CA ASN A 101 -15.26 2.77 0.00
C ASN A 101 -15.44 1.64 1.02
N VAL A 102 -16.23 1.82 2.07
CA VAL A 102 -16.54 0.82 3.08
C VAL A 102 -18.03 0.52 3.12
N SER A 103 -18.39 -0.69 3.53
CA SER A 103 -19.79 -1.08 3.74
C SER A 103 -20.25 -0.77 5.17
N LEU A 104 -21.58 -0.74 5.38
CA LEU A 104 -22.17 -0.64 6.71
C LEU A 104 -21.74 -1.81 7.63
N THR A 105 -21.55 -3.01 7.06
CA THR A 105 -21.09 -4.18 7.81
C THR A 105 -19.66 -4.00 8.31
N GLU A 106 -18.76 -3.45 7.49
CA GLU A 106 -17.39 -3.12 7.89
C GLU A 106 -17.37 -2.03 8.97
N VAL A 107 -18.19 -0.98 8.82
CA VAL A 107 -18.33 0.08 9.84
C VAL A 107 -18.76 -0.51 11.19
N ASN A 108 -19.77 -1.38 11.19
CA ASN A 108 -20.26 -1.98 12.42
C ASN A 108 -19.25 -2.96 13.04
N LYS A 109 -18.53 -3.73 12.21
CA LYS A 109 -17.45 -4.59 12.67
C LYS A 109 -16.32 -3.77 13.31
N PHE A 110 -15.90 -2.69 12.65
CA PHE A 110 -14.92 -1.75 13.18
C PHE A 110 -15.33 -1.21 14.55
N ARG A 111 -16.56 -0.70 14.68
CA ARG A 111 -17.09 -0.14 15.94
C ARG A 111 -17.07 -1.12 17.10
N LYS A 112 -17.32 -2.41 16.83
CA LYS A 112 -17.30 -3.47 17.84
C LYS A 112 -15.88 -3.93 18.19
N GLN A 113 -15.00 -3.97 17.21
CA GLN A 113 -13.65 -4.51 17.36
C GLN A 113 -12.74 -3.60 18.17
N VAL A 114 -12.86 -2.27 18.02
CA VAL A 114 -11.91 -1.34 18.62
C VAL A 114 -12.48 -0.40 19.67
N ARG A 115 -11.64 -0.06 20.66
CA ARG A 115 -11.85 1.05 21.59
C ARG A 115 -10.98 2.24 21.16
N ILE A 116 -11.56 3.44 21.15
CA ILE A 116 -10.83 4.66 20.82
C ILE A 116 -10.42 5.42 22.08
N SER A 117 -9.12 5.72 22.19
CA SER A 117 -8.58 6.68 23.18
C SER A 117 -8.40 8.04 22.51
N ASP A 118 -9.18 9.02 22.96
CA ASP A 118 -9.08 10.41 22.51
C ASP A 118 -7.90 11.10 23.20
N MET A 119 -6.86 11.37 22.41
CA MET A 119 -5.69 12.16 22.81
C MET A 119 -5.43 13.27 21.77
N ILE A 120 -6.48 13.76 21.12
CA ILE A 120 -6.38 14.82 20.10
C ILE A 120 -5.76 16.06 20.73
N GLY A 121 -4.80 16.67 20.03
CA GLY A 121 -3.97 17.77 20.50
C GLY A 121 -2.71 17.34 21.26
N CYS A 122 -2.59 16.08 21.68
CA CYS A 122 -1.39 15.57 22.33
C CYS A 122 -0.30 15.20 21.31
N GLU A 123 0.83 15.91 21.35
CA GLU A 123 2.02 15.59 20.53
C GLU A 123 3.18 15.02 21.38
N ASN A 124 2.94 14.74 22.66
CA ASN A 124 3.99 14.27 23.58
C ASN A 124 4.21 12.75 23.46
N ILE A 125 5.36 12.39 22.91
CA ILE A 125 5.77 11.00 22.65
C ILE A 125 5.84 10.17 23.93
N ARG A 126 6.32 10.75 25.04
CA ARG A 126 6.45 10.00 26.30
C ARG A 126 5.08 9.57 26.82
N THR A 127 4.12 10.49 26.76
CA THR A 127 2.73 10.23 27.15
C THR A 127 2.10 9.18 26.25
N LEU A 128 2.29 9.28 24.94
CA LEU A 128 1.78 8.30 23.98
C LEU A 128 2.41 6.92 24.17
N ALA A 129 3.73 6.84 24.35
CA ALA A 129 4.42 5.59 24.60
C ALA A 129 3.97 4.93 25.91
N LYS A 130 3.71 5.72 26.95
CA LYS A 130 3.12 5.22 28.20
C LYS A 130 1.72 4.66 27.95
N LYS A 131 0.88 5.39 27.21
CA LYS A 131 -0.50 4.96 26.92
C LYS A 131 -0.54 3.70 26.04
N ILE A 132 0.34 3.58 25.05
CA ILE A 132 0.47 2.38 24.22
C ILE A 132 0.82 1.17 25.10
N LYS A 133 1.78 1.31 26.02
CA LYS A 133 2.14 0.24 26.95
C LYS A 133 1.01 -0.12 27.91
N GLU A 134 0.22 0.87 28.34
CA GLU A 134 -0.95 0.68 29.21
C GLU A 134 -2.08 -0.09 28.50
N LEU A 135 -2.23 0.09 27.18
CA LEU A 135 -3.25 -0.58 26.35
C LEU A 135 -2.76 -1.89 25.71
N ALA A 136 -1.48 -2.20 25.84
CA ALA A 136 -0.89 -3.45 25.39
C ALA A 136 -1.23 -4.72 26.23
N PRO A 137 -1.68 -4.67 27.51
CA PRO A 137 -1.85 -5.86 28.33
C PRO A 137 -3.15 -6.66 28.13
N ASP A 138 -3.87 -6.52 27.01
CA ASP A 138 -5.07 -7.32 26.70
C ASP A 138 -4.86 -8.36 25.57
N ALA A 139 -3.63 -8.89 25.43
CA ALA A 139 -3.32 -9.98 24.50
C ALA A 139 -3.30 -11.38 25.16
N VAL A 140 -4.13 -11.59 26.20
CA VAL A 140 -4.35 -12.91 26.80
C VAL A 140 -5.81 -13.07 27.23
N MET A 141 -6.53 -13.90 26.46
CA MET A 141 -7.56 -14.87 26.85
C MET A 141 -8.78 -14.84 25.93
N GLU A 142 -8.81 -15.78 24.98
CA GLU A 142 -10.03 -16.50 24.66
C GLU A 142 -9.66 -17.94 24.25
N GLU A 143 -9.66 -18.85 25.23
CA GLU A 143 -9.85 -20.28 24.98
C GLU A 143 -11.12 -20.78 25.69
N CYS A 144 -11.89 -21.53 24.91
CA CYS A 144 -12.88 -22.56 25.26
C CYS A 144 -14.21 -22.12 25.92
N ALA A 145 -15.35 -22.76 25.66
CA ALA A 145 -15.52 -24.21 25.47
C ALA A 145 -16.82 -24.60 24.67
N PRO A 146 -17.31 -25.87 24.69
CA PRO A 146 -17.44 -26.72 23.50
C PRO A 146 -18.90 -27.09 23.15
N SER A 147 -19.16 -27.64 21.96
CA SER A 147 -20.11 -28.76 21.77
C SER A 147 -20.30 -29.13 20.29
N CYS A 148 -20.30 -30.44 20.06
CA CYS A 148 -20.57 -31.21 18.85
C CYS A 148 -19.46 -31.15 17.76
N GLY A 149 -18.85 -32.24 17.30
CA GLY A 149 -19.10 -33.66 17.51
C GLY A 149 -19.27 -34.38 16.18
N CYS A 150 -18.25 -34.39 15.31
CA CYS A 150 -18.12 -35.42 14.26
C CYS A 150 -16.66 -35.53 13.72
N HIS A 151 -16.17 -36.77 13.77
CA HIS A 151 -15.04 -37.46 13.12
C HIS A 151 -14.59 -36.89 11.75
N GLU A 152 -13.36 -36.97 11.23
CA GLU A 152 -12.13 -37.78 11.45
C GLU A 152 -10.95 -37.10 10.65
N PRO A 153 -9.68 -37.59 10.66
CA PRO A 153 -8.53 -36.73 10.99
C PRO A 153 -7.59 -36.32 9.84
N ALA A 154 -6.82 -35.26 10.15
CA ALA A 154 -5.43 -34.97 9.83
C ALA A 154 -4.88 -35.25 8.41
N VAL A 155 -4.52 -34.18 7.68
CA VAL A 155 -3.19 -34.09 7.03
C VAL A 155 -2.70 -32.65 6.96
N ILE A 156 -1.50 -32.45 7.49
CA ILE A 156 -0.69 -31.23 7.42
C ILE A 156 -0.16 -31.08 5.99
N ALA A 157 -0.49 -30.00 5.29
CA ALA A 157 0.13 -29.65 4.02
C ALA A 157 1.17 -28.52 4.24
N GLN A 158 2.45 -28.91 4.26
CA GLN A 158 3.57 -27.99 4.13
C GLN A 158 3.67 -27.47 2.69
N PRO A 159 4.15 -26.23 2.45
CA PRO A 159 4.34 -25.73 1.09
C PRO A 159 5.56 -26.39 0.44
N VAL A 160 5.32 -27.12 -0.65
CA VAL A 160 6.36 -27.68 -1.53
C VAL A 160 7.06 -26.54 -2.27
N MET A 161 8.35 -26.36 -1.99
CA MET A 161 9.25 -25.56 -2.83
C MET A 161 9.66 -26.38 -4.05
N LEU A 162 9.24 -25.94 -5.24
CA LEU A 162 9.69 -26.55 -6.50
C LEU A 162 11.06 -25.98 -6.88
N ALA A 163 12.12 -26.70 -6.50
CA ALA A 163 13.47 -26.47 -7.00
C ALA A 163 13.65 -27.21 -8.34
N VAL A 164 13.69 -26.49 -9.46
CA VAL A 164 14.08 -27.06 -10.75
C VAL A 164 15.60 -27.14 -10.78
N LYS A 165 16.16 -28.35 -10.62
CA LYS A 165 17.54 -28.68 -10.97
C LYS A 165 17.58 -29.15 -12.42
N ALA A 166 18.39 -28.50 -13.24
CA ALA A 166 18.76 -28.99 -14.56
C ALA A 166 19.69 -30.22 -14.43
N PRO A 167 19.49 -31.29 -15.21
CA PRO A 167 20.46 -32.39 -15.26
C PRO A 167 21.61 -32.01 -16.19
N VAL A 168 22.83 -32.04 -15.66
CA VAL A 168 24.05 -32.17 -16.46
C VAL A 168 24.37 -33.65 -16.48
N THR A 169 24.17 -34.31 -17.61
CA THR A 169 24.69 -35.66 -17.87
C THR A 169 26.07 -35.53 -18.49
N SER A 170 27.07 -36.09 -17.81
CA SER A 170 28.39 -36.37 -18.34
C SER A 170 28.47 -37.85 -18.68
N ALA A 171 28.80 -38.21 -19.92
CA ALA A 171 29.57 -39.43 -20.23
C ALA A 171 30.03 -39.43 -21.70
N CYS A 172 31.28 -39.87 -21.88
CA CYS A 172 32.06 -40.00 -23.11
C CYS A 172 31.45 -40.96 -24.15
N GLY A 173 31.83 -40.74 -25.41
CA GLY A 173 31.78 -41.73 -26.49
C GLY A 173 32.56 -41.22 -27.70
N CYS A 174 33.56 -41.98 -28.10
CA CYS A 174 34.66 -41.66 -29.01
C CYS A 174 34.23 -41.63 -30.49
N GLY A 175 35.00 -40.97 -31.36
CA GLY A 175 35.02 -41.29 -32.79
C GLY A 175 35.35 -40.13 -33.72
N ASP A 176 36.52 -40.25 -34.35
CA ASP A 176 36.91 -39.67 -35.64
C ASP A 176 37.66 -38.34 -35.73
N VAL A 177 38.71 -38.48 -36.53
CA VAL A 177 39.83 -37.61 -36.84
C VAL A 177 39.37 -36.53 -37.80
N CYS A 178 39.56 -35.27 -37.44
CA CYS A 178 39.66 -34.17 -38.41
C CYS A 178 40.84 -33.28 -37.99
N ASN A 179 41.94 -33.43 -38.73
CA ASN A 179 43.08 -32.53 -38.69
C ASN A 179 42.64 -31.24 -39.38
N ASP A 180 42.52 -30.13 -38.66
CA ASP A 180 42.40 -28.82 -39.30
C ASP A 180 43.35 -27.82 -38.61
N THR A 181 44.38 -27.49 -39.36
CA THR A 181 45.40 -26.49 -39.06
C THR A 181 44.77 -25.10 -39.16
N GLY A 182 44.14 -24.64 -38.09
CA GLY A 182 43.51 -23.33 -37.99
C GLY A 182 44.00 -22.53 -36.79
N SER A 183 44.74 -21.45 -37.07
CA SER A 183 45.30 -20.45 -36.16
C SER A 183 44.48 -20.18 -34.89
N LYS A 184 45.08 -20.47 -33.71
CA LYS A 184 44.54 -20.13 -32.39
C LYS A 184 44.70 -18.64 -32.10
N THR A 185 43.79 -17.79 -32.57
CA THR A 185 43.59 -16.48 -31.93
C THR A 185 42.78 -16.68 -30.65
N ARG A 186 43.48 -16.69 -29.51
CA ARG A 186 42.91 -16.75 -28.15
C ARG A 186 42.13 -15.47 -27.87
N GLN A 187 40.87 -15.41 -28.30
CA GLN A 187 39.97 -14.30 -27.97
C GLN A 187 39.74 -14.29 -26.45
N LYS A 188 40.25 -13.26 -25.77
CA LYS A 188 39.98 -13.01 -24.34
C LYS A 188 38.47 -12.83 -24.16
N ARG A 189 37.83 -13.72 -23.39
CA ARG A 189 36.43 -13.55 -22.99
C ARG A 189 36.28 -12.23 -22.25
N PRO A 190 35.34 -11.35 -22.62
CA PRO A 190 35.15 -10.08 -21.92
C PRO A 190 34.78 -10.36 -20.45
N SER A 191 35.48 -9.71 -19.54
CA SER A 191 35.22 -9.80 -18.10
C SER A 191 33.83 -9.24 -17.79
N ALA A 192 33.07 -9.96 -16.96
CA ALA A 192 31.73 -9.54 -16.58
C ALA A 192 31.74 -8.13 -15.95
N PRO A 193 30.78 -7.25 -16.31
CA PRO A 193 30.74 -5.88 -15.77
C PRO A 193 30.48 -5.89 -14.26
N PRO A 194 30.97 -4.88 -13.52
CA PRO A 194 30.81 -4.80 -12.07
C PRO A 194 29.34 -4.67 -11.69
N ARG A 195 28.90 -5.46 -10.70
CA ARG A 195 27.53 -5.44 -10.17
C ARG A 195 27.39 -4.39 -9.08
N VAL A 196 26.56 -3.38 -9.30
CA VAL A 196 26.23 -2.35 -8.31
C VAL A 196 24.95 -2.73 -7.57
N ARG A 197 24.97 -2.75 -6.23
CA ARG A 197 23.76 -2.98 -5.42
C ARG A 197 22.94 -1.68 -5.30
N ALA A 198 21.63 -1.77 -5.52
CA ALA A 198 20.73 -0.64 -5.36
C ALA A 198 20.67 -0.17 -3.90
N LYS A 199 20.64 1.17 -3.71
CA LYS A 199 20.48 1.80 -2.40
C LYS A 199 18.98 1.97 -2.10
N LYS A 200 18.60 1.95 -0.81
CA LYS A 200 17.24 2.32 -0.39
C LYS A 200 17.08 3.84 -0.51
N HIS A 201 16.17 4.30 -1.37
CA HIS A 201 15.80 5.70 -1.47
C HIS A 201 14.62 6.02 -0.53
N GLY A 202 14.65 7.20 0.10
CA GLY A 202 13.55 7.71 0.94
C GLY A 202 12.37 8.22 0.12
N ARG A 203 11.21 8.41 0.76
CA ARG A 203 9.93 8.83 0.15
C ARG A 203 9.87 10.27 -0.39
N ASN A 204 11.00 10.96 -0.55
CA ASN A 204 11.01 12.32 -1.10
C ASN A 204 10.95 12.26 -2.62
N VAL A 205 9.75 12.05 -3.16
CA VAL A 205 9.48 12.13 -4.61
C VAL A 205 9.34 13.60 -4.97
N LYS A 206 10.20 14.07 -5.88
CA LYS A 206 10.11 15.42 -6.42
C LYS A 206 8.90 15.51 -7.35
N LEU A 207 8.05 16.49 -7.11
CA LEU A 207 6.89 16.78 -7.95
C LEU A 207 7.33 17.29 -9.32
N ASP A 208 6.64 16.84 -10.37
CA ASP A 208 6.93 17.21 -11.75
C ASP A 208 6.29 18.54 -12.11
N ARG A 209 7.08 19.49 -12.58
CA ARG A 209 6.61 20.83 -12.95
C ARG A 209 5.53 20.80 -14.04
N ALA A 210 5.53 19.78 -14.88
CA ALA A 210 4.55 19.62 -15.94
C ALA A 210 3.17 19.18 -15.44
N GLY A 211 3.03 18.80 -14.16
CA GLY A 211 1.77 18.38 -13.55
C GLY A 211 1.72 16.88 -13.27
N TYR A 212 0.50 16.31 -13.22
CA TYR A 212 0.28 14.90 -12.90
C TYR A 212 -0.66 14.21 -13.89
N PHE A 213 -0.60 12.89 -13.92
CA PHE A 213 -1.38 12.05 -14.83
C PHE A 213 -2.38 11.16 -14.08
N VAL A 214 -3.60 11.06 -14.59
CA VAL A 214 -4.63 10.14 -14.12
C VAL A 214 -4.88 9.10 -15.21
N ILE A 215 -4.77 7.82 -14.86
CA ILE A 215 -4.87 6.71 -15.81
C ILE A 215 -6.21 6.00 -15.65
N LEU A 216 -6.96 5.92 -16.74
CA LEU A 216 -8.31 5.39 -16.82
C LEU A 216 -8.36 4.28 -17.89
N PRO A 217 -8.09 3.01 -17.52
CA PRO A 217 -8.23 1.90 -18.45
C PRO A 217 -9.70 1.56 -18.70
N SER A 218 -10.09 1.50 -19.98
CA SER A 218 -11.44 1.14 -20.43
C SER A 218 -11.48 -0.30 -20.95
N ARG A 219 -12.18 -1.18 -20.23
CA ARG A 219 -12.39 -2.56 -20.67
C ARG A 219 -13.29 -2.68 -21.90
N LYS A 220 -14.21 -1.74 -22.09
CA LYS A 220 -15.19 -1.78 -23.18
C LYS A 220 -14.50 -1.69 -24.54
N ASN A 221 -13.49 -0.84 -24.64
CA ASN A 221 -12.83 -0.52 -25.90
C ASN A 221 -11.39 -1.05 -25.96
N GLY A 222 -10.87 -1.61 -24.86
CA GLY A 222 -9.48 -2.03 -24.76
C GLY A 222 -8.47 -0.87 -24.81
N THR A 223 -8.93 0.37 -24.61
CA THR A 223 -8.11 1.58 -24.63
C THR A 223 -7.77 2.05 -23.21
N ILE A 224 -6.67 2.78 -23.09
CA ILE A 224 -6.23 3.46 -21.87
C ILE A 224 -6.32 4.96 -22.16
N LEU A 225 -7.15 5.65 -21.37
CA LEU A 225 -7.22 7.10 -21.36
C LEU A 225 -6.30 7.63 -20.26
N VAL A 226 -5.44 8.57 -20.60
CA VAL A 226 -4.59 9.29 -19.66
C VAL A 226 -4.96 10.77 -19.69
N GLU A 227 -5.42 11.26 -18.56
CA GLU A 227 -5.72 12.67 -18.37
C GLU A 227 -4.51 13.35 -17.73
N HIS A 228 -4.09 14.48 -18.29
CA HIS A 228 -2.96 15.25 -17.79
C HIS A 228 -3.47 16.54 -17.17
N TYR A 229 -3.12 16.79 -15.91
CA TYR A 229 -3.61 17.91 -15.12
C TYR A 229 -2.46 18.80 -14.63
N SER A 230 -2.74 20.10 -14.51
CA SER A 230 -1.92 21.00 -13.70
C SER A 230 -2.19 20.80 -12.21
N TYR A 231 -1.29 21.28 -11.34
CA TYR A 231 -1.52 21.30 -9.89
C TYR A 231 -2.64 22.26 -9.44
N GLU A 232 -3.15 23.09 -10.36
CA GLU A 232 -4.35 23.91 -10.16
C GLU A 232 -5.64 23.14 -10.51
N ASN A 233 -5.54 21.82 -10.74
CA ASN A 233 -6.64 20.94 -11.16
C ASN A 233 -7.24 21.31 -12.54
N LYS A 234 -6.46 21.97 -13.39
CA LYS A 234 -6.88 22.27 -14.77
C LYS A 234 -6.51 21.08 -15.66
N LEU A 235 -7.50 20.49 -16.34
CA LEU A 235 -7.25 19.49 -17.38
C LEU A 235 -6.50 20.14 -18.54
N LEU A 236 -5.29 19.65 -18.80
CA LEU A 236 -4.42 20.17 -19.85
C LEU A 236 -4.62 19.45 -21.17
N ARG A 237 -4.88 18.13 -21.14
CA ARG A 237 -5.08 17.26 -22.32
C ARG A 237 -5.50 15.84 -21.93
N ASN A 238 -6.06 15.14 -22.92
CA ASN A 238 -6.41 13.74 -22.88
C ASN A 238 -5.56 12.98 -23.90
N ILE A 239 -5.00 11.85 -23.49
CA ILE A 239 -4.12 11.01 -24.30
C ILE A 239 -4.73 9.62 -24.30
N GLU A 240 -5.21 9.16 -25.44
CA GLU A 240 -5.80 7.83 -25.59
C GLU A 240 -4.87 6.93 -26.40
N GLY A 241 -4.72 5.68 -25.97
CA GLY A 241 -3.96 4.68 -26.69
C GLY A 241 -4.33 3.26 -26.28
N THR A 242 -3.95 2.28 -27.10
CA THR A 242 -4.14 0.85 -26.81
C THR A 242 -2.93 0.23 -26.11
N SER A 243 -1.76 0.87 -26.19
CA SER A 243 -0.56 0.48 -25.47
C SER A 243 -0.01 1.62 -24.60
N GLY A 244 0.37 1.26 -23.38
CA GLY A 244 1.17 2.08 -22.49
C GLY A 244 2.48 2.53 -23.12
N ARG A 245 3.08 1.73 -24.02
CA ARG A 245 4.28 2.10 -24.79
C ARG A 245 4.06 3.37 -25.59
N ASP A 246 3.04 3.36 -26.44
CA ASP A 246 2.76 4.48 -27.33
C ASP A 246 2.35 5.72 -26.53
N ILE A 247 1.61 5.52 -25.44
CA ILE A 247 1.20 6.60 -24.54
C ILE A 247 2.42 7.26 -23.89
N TYR A 248 3.35 6.51 -23.27
CA TYR A 248 4.49 7.14 -22.61
C TYR A 248 5.47 7.75 -23.61
N PHE A 249 5.66 7.17 -24.80
CA PHE A 249 6.48 7.80 -25.83
C PHE A 249 5.85 9.10 -26.33
N THR A 250 4.53 9.12 -26.55
CA THR A 250 3.81 10.36 -26.90
C THR A 250 4.02 11.45 -25.85
N ILE A 251 3.97 11.10 -24.56
CA ILE A 251 4.21 12.04 -23.44
C ILE A 251 5.66 12.56 -23.43
N ILE A 252 6.63 11.67 -23.68
CA ILE A 252 8.06 12.00 -23.73
C ILE A 252 8.37 12.90 -24.94
N ASP A 253 7.91 12.53 -26.13
CA ASP A 253 8.19 13.23 -27.38
C ASP A 253 7.64 14.66 -27.36
N ASN A 254 6.47 14.84 -26.74
CA ASN A 254 5.86 16.16 -26.55
C ASN A 254 6.37 16.91 -25.31
N LYS A 255 7.33 16.36 -24.56
CA LYS A 255 7.91 16.96 -23.35
C LYS A 255 6.87 17.31 -22.28
N TRP A 256 5.86 16.46 -22.11
CA TRP A 256 4.78 16.66 -21.12
C TRP A 256 5.11 16.09 -19.74
N VAL A 257 6.28 15.46 -19.60
CA VAL A 257 6.87 15.01 -18.35
C VAL A 257 8.26 15.63 -18.25
N SER A 258 8.63 16.18 -17.11
CA SER A 258 9.92 16.85 -16.91
C SER A 258 10.82 16.15 -15.90
N GLU A 259 10.27 15.36 -14.99
CA GLU A 259 11.05 14.62 -13.99
C GLU A 259 11.21 13.15 -14.37
N LEU A 260 12.45 12.65 -14.37
CA LEU A 260 12.75 11.25 -14.72
C LEU A 260 12.09 10.23 -13.77
N SER A 261 12.00 10.56 -12.48
CA SER A 261 11.29 9.73 -11.51
C SER A 261 9.80 9.64 -11.82
N HIS A 262 9.21 10.73 -12.32
CA HIS A 262 7.81 10.77 -12.72
C HIS A 262 7.58 9.99 -14.02
N ALA A 263 8.49 10.10 -15.00
CA ALA A 263 8.46 9.27 -16.21
C ALA A 263 8.54 7.77 -15.89
N ALA A 264 9.44 7.38 -14.98
CA ALA A 264 9.56 5.99 -14.52
C ALA A 264 8.28 5.51 -13.81
N TYR A 265 7.69 6.36 -12.97
CA TYR A 265 6.44 6.08 -12.28
C TYR A 265 5.27 5.89 -13.26
N LEU A 266 5.13 6.82 -14.21
CA LEU A 266 4.12 6.77 -15.26
C LEU A 266 4.22 5.47 -16.07
N GLY A 267 5.42 5.06 -16.48
CA GLY A 267 5.64 3.79 -17.17
C GLY A 267 5.22 2.57 -16.36
N LYS A 268 5.53 2.56 -15.05
CA LYS A 268 5.09 1.49 -14.12
C LYS A 268 3.56 1.40 -14.06
N GLU A 269 2.88 2.54 -13.92
CA GLU A 269 1.43 2.57 -13.78
C GLU A 269 0.71 2.22 -15.09
N LEU A 270 1.24 2.66 -16.25
CA LEU A 270 0.72 2.27 -17.56
C LEU A 270 0.84 0.76 -17.82
N ALA A 271 1.97 0.16 -17.46
CA ALA A 271 2.14 -1.29 -17.57
C ALA A 271 1.14 -2.06 -16.68
N ARG A 272 0.84 -1.54 -15.48
CA ARG A 272 -0.20 -2.10 -14.60
C ARG A 272 -1.59 -1.94 -15.19
N ALA A 273 -1.88 -0.80 -15.81
CA ALA A 273 -3.15 -0.55 -16.50
C ALA A 273 -3.35 -1.52 -17.67
N GLU A 274 -2.34 -1.72 -18.52
CA GLU A 274 -2.36 -2.74 -19.58
C GLU A 274 -2.60 -4.14 -19.01
N LEU A 275 -1.89 -4.50 -17.94
CA LEU A 275 -2.04 -5.81 -17.30
C LEU A 275 -3.45 -6.00 -16.72
N SER A 276 -4.07 -4.92 -16.22
CA SER A 276 -5.44 -4.94 -15.70
C SER A 276 -6.48 -5.23 -16.77
N LEU A 277 -6.26 -4.71 -17.99
CA LEU A 277 -7.10 -5.00 -19.16
C LEU A 277 -6.94 -6.46 -19.58
N LYS A 278 -5.70 -6.96 -19.64
CA LYS A 278 -5.40 -8.35 -20.03
C LYS A 278 -5.92 -9.39 -19.04
N LYS A 279 -5.76 -9.13 -17.74
CA LYS A 279 -6.09 -10.11 -16.67
C LYS A 279 -7.45 -9.86 -16.01
N GLY A 280 -8.16 -8.81 -16.39
CA GLY A 280 -9.51 -8.56 -15.90
C GLY A 280 -9.60 -8.18 -14.42
N PHE A 281 -8.55 -7.65 -13.79
CA PHE A 281 -8.61 -7.13 -12.41
C PHE A 281 -8.87 -5.61 -12.37
N LYS A 282 -9.36 -5.10 -11.24
CA LYS A 282 -9.66 -3.67 -11.08
C LYS A 282 -8.36 -2.88 -10.96
N PHE A 283 -8.15 -1.91 -11.86
CA PHE A 283 -7.04 -0.98 -11.77
C PHE A 283 -7.36 0.12 -10.74
N VAL A 284 -6.40 0.38 -9.86
CA VAL A 284 -6.37 1.53 -8.96
C VAL A 284 -4.95 2.07 -9.05
N GLN A 285 -4.81 3.31 -9.53
CA GLN A 285 -3.51 3.97 -9.63
C GLN A 285 -2.97 4.19 -8.21
N ASP A 286 -1.68 3.91 -8.03
CA ASP A 286 -1.03 4.19 -6.74
C ASP A 286 -1.02 5.72 -6.52
N GLY A 287 -1.03 6.15 -5.25
CA GLY A 287 -0.74 7.55 -4.93
C GLY A 287 0.76 7.78 -5.03
N ALA A 288 1.17 8.79 -5.81
CA ALA A 288 2.54 9.28 -5.85
C ALA A 288 2.89 10.06 -4.57
#